data_AF-A0A2A2GZT2-F1
#
_entry.id   AF-A0A2A2GZT2-F1
#
_cell.length_a   1.000
_cell.length_b   1.000
_cell.length_c   1.000
_cell.angle_alpha   90.00
_cell.angle_beta   90.00
_cell.angle_gamma   90.00
#
_symmetry.space_group_name_H-M   'P 1'
#
loop_
_entity.id
_entity.type
_entity.pdbx_description
1 polymer ?
#
loop_
_entity_poly.entity_id
_entity_poly.type
_entity_poly.pdbx_seq_one_letter_code
_entity_poly.pdbx_strand_id
1 'polypeptide(L)'
;MYDQGFTLLHFVWELAFCQAKLAGVKLLVRFVYKYANHILEPKVEKVKQHMQQLKPLLANGVMYAFQFGWIGTWGEQHGSCYQDEEKRQIYRTFYTDYMPANRKLTMRYKSNRDMLINSLGPLQFNDQFRIGFNNDYYTLDAHKYATGNDFTWQSAVYNDLKKIGVNSIYDVEMPYNDDGRDTWCLNAIPADFGWGTIWRFTELGASTFSIIHNLNLCIAALRKAVINLKRFENVGFICDRDYFWDQTRKSYITRSAFEYIRDHLGYRLTLEEAIYPLFVKVGDYFDLKFSLKNYGFARPVNVRPIAIVLLDEQH
;
A
#
# COMPACT_ATOMS: atom_id res chain seq x y z
N MET A 1 8.47 24.40 -25.54
CA MET A 1 7.20 24.13 -24.82
C MET A 1 7.37 23.22 -23.60
N TYR A 2 8.41 22.37 -23.51
CA TYR A 2 8.61 21.48 -22.35
C TYR A 2 9.34 22.10 -21.15
N ASP A 3 10.21 23.10 -21.34
CA ASP A 3 11.02 23.64 -20.23
C ASP A 3 10.27 24.63 -19.32
N GLN A 4 9.36 25.45 -19.85
CA GLN A 4 8.54 26.36 -19.02
C GLN A 4 7.47 25.62 -18.19
N GLY A 5 7.01 24.44 -18.65
CA GLY A 5 6.07 23.60 -17.89
C GLY A 5 6.72 22.90 -16.69
N PHE A 6 8.04 22.75 -16.71
CA PHE A 6 8.78 22.01 -15.67
C PHE A 6 8.87 22.79 -14.35
N THR A 7 9.06 24.12 -14.41
CA THR A 7 9.13 24.99 -13.23
C THR A 7 7.78 25.06 -12.52
N LEU A 8 6.68 25.12 -13.27
CA LEU A 8 5.32 25.09 -12.72
C LEU A 8 5.01 23.73 -12.06
N LEU A 9 5.43 22.63 -12.71
CA LEU A 9 5.27 21.29 -12.15
C LEU A 9 6.04 21.13 -10.83
N HIS A 10 7.27 21.64 -10.76
CA HIS A 10 8.08 21.61 -9.54
C HIS A 10 7.37 22.32 -8.38
N PHE A 11 6.83 23.52 -8.62
CA PHE A 11 6.10 24.29 -7.61
C PHE A 11 4.84 23.58 -7.12
N VAL A 12 4.08 22.94 -8.02
CA VAL A 12 2.87 22.16 -7.65
C VAL A 12 3.24 20.98 -6.75
N TRP A 13 4.33 20.27 -7.04
CA TRP A 13 4.80 19.17 -6.19
C TRP A 13 5.28 19.64 -4.84
N GLU A 14 6.04 20.73 -4.77
CA GLU A 14 6.48 21.32 -3.50
C GLU A 14 5.28 21.72 -2.64
N LEU A 15 4.26 22.34 -3.22
CA LEU A 15 3.02 22.69 -2.53
C LEU A 15 2.31 21.45 -1.99
N ALA A 16 2.15 20.41 -2.82
CA ALA A 16 1.52 19.15 -2.41
C ALA A 16 2.28 18.49 -1.25
N PHE A 17 3.61 18.50 -1.28
CA PHE A 17 4.42 17.96 -0.20
C PHE A 17 4.35 18.79 1.08
N CYS A 18 4.31 20.11 0.97
CA CYS A 18 4.10 20.99 2.11
C CYS A 18 2.74 20.73 2.77
N GLN A 19 1.67 20.60 1.98
CA GLN A 19 0.35 20.25 2.49
C GLN A 19 0.34 18.87 3.16
N ALA A 20 1.01 17.88 2.57
CA ALA A 20 1.14 16.55 3.18
C ALA A 20 1.85 16.60 4.54
N LYS A 21 2.93 17.40 4.67
CA LYS A 21 3.62 17.61 5.96
C LYS A 21 2.69 18.26 6.98
N LEU A 22 2.00 19.33 6.60
CA LEU A 22 1.09 20.06 7.50
C LEU A 22 -0.06 19.20 7.98
N ALA A 23 -0.61 18.34 7.10
CA ALA A 23 -1.68 17.41 7.43
C ALA A 23 -1.19 16.15 8.17
N GLY A 24 0.12 15.97 8.35
CA GLY A 24 0.69 14.78 9.00
C GLY A 24 0.51 13.49 8.20
N VAL A 25 0.29 13.58 6.88
CA VAL A 25 0.05 12.41 6.01
C VAL A 25 1.30 12.03 5.22
N LYS A 26 1.33 10.78 4.75
CA LYS A 26 2.34 10.30 3.80
C LYS A 26 1.68 10.03 2.44
N LEU A 27 2.45 10.14 1.37
CA LEU A 27 1.96 10.05 0.00
C LEU A 27 2.33 8.73 -0.67
N LEU A 28 1.36 8.01 -1.21
CA LEU A 28 1.57 6.98 -2.22
C LEU A 28 1.55 7.67 -3.59
N VAL A 29 2.67 7.68 -4.31
CA VAL A 29 2.82 8.51 -5.51
C VAL A 29 2.89 7.68 -6.79
N ARG A 30 2.01 8.01 -7.74
CA ARG A 30 2.04 7.55 -9.13
C ARG A 30 2.34 8.73 -10.05
N PHE A 31 3.31 8.57 -10.94
CA PHE A 31 3.53 9.53 -12.03
C PHE A 31 2.74 9.09 -13.24
N VAL A 32 1.61 9.72 -13.56
CA VAL A 32 0.81 9.36 -14.75
C VAL A 32 1.46 9.95 -16.00
N TYR A 33 2.47 9.27 -16.52
CA TYR A 33 3.32 9.83 -17.57
C TYR A 33 2.67 9.84 -18.97
N LYS A 34 1.71 8.94 -19.19
CA LYS A 34 0.82 8.91 -20.35
C LYS A 34 -0.63 8.98 -19.88
N TYR A 35 -1.34 10.04 -20.21
CA TYR A 35 -2.72 10.24 -19.77
C TYR A 35 -3.76 9.47 -20.59
N ALA A 36 -3.55 9.25 -21.90
CA ALA A 36 -4.53 8.59 -22.76
C ALA A 36 -3.88 7.74 -23.85
N ASN A 37 -4.59 6.70 -24.32
CA ASN A 37 -4.07 5.72 -25.29
C ASN A 37 -3.48 6.35 -26.57
N HIS A 38 -4.11 7.41 -27.08
CA HIS A 38 -3.72 8.08 -28.32
C HIS A 38 -2.50 9.00 -28.18
N ILE A 39 -2.03 9.24 -26.96
CA ILE A 39 -0.82 10.04 -26.70
C ILE A 39 0.39 9.12 -26.80
N LEU A 40 1.36 9.49 -27.65
CA LEU A 40 2.62 8.77 -27.75
C LEU A 40 3.54 9.10 -26.56
N GLU A 41 4.16 8.07 -26.00
CA GLU A 41 5.22 8.27 -25.01
C GLU A 41 6.49 8.79 -25.71
N PRO A 42 7.27 9.66 -25.06
CA PRO A 42 8.53 10.14 -25.62
C PRO A 42 9.59 9.02 -25.67
N LYS A 43 10.73 9.24 -26.33
CA LYS A 43 11.82 8.25 -26.33
C LYS A 43 12.36 7.99 -24.92
N VAL A 44 12.93 6.79 -24.70
CA VAL A 44 13.48 6.35 -23.41
C VAL A 44 14.46 7.37 -22.81
N GLU A 45 15.32 7.98 -23.63
CA GLU A 45 16.30 8.98 -23.17
C GLU A 45 15.62 10.19 -22.54
N LYS A 46 14.50 10.62 -23.12
CA LYS A 46 13.71 11.75 -22.61
C LYS A 46 13.01 11.40 -21.30
N VAL A 47 12.53 10.16 -21.16
CA VAL A 47 11.98 9.65 -19.88
C VAL A 47 13.04 9.73 -18.78
N LYS A 48 14.24 9.20 -19.05
CA LYS A 48 15.35 9.20 -18.10
C LYS A 48 15.77 10.64 -17.73
N GLN A 49 15.79 11.56 -18.69
CA GLN A 49 16.04 12.99 -18.43
C GLN A 49 14.99 13.59 -17.47
N HIS A 50 13.70 13.36 -17.72
CA HIS A 50 12.64 13.86 -16.83
C HIS A 50 12.72 13.26 -15.43
N MET A 51 13.04 11.97 -15.30
CA MET A 51 13.32 11.36 -13.99
C MET A 51 14.48 12.08 -13.28
N GLN A 52 15.61 12.34 -13.96
CA GLN A 52 16.73 13.05 -13.33
C GLN A 52 16.33 14.46 -12.87
N GLN A 53 15.54 15.18 -13.66
CA GLN A 53 15.07 16.52 -13.30
C GLN A 53 14.12 16.53 -12.09
N LEU A 54 13.27 15.50 -11.93
CA LEU A 54 12.36 15.39 -10.78
C LEU A 54 13.01 14.73 -9.56
N LYS A 55 14.19 14.11 -9.68
CA LYS A 55 14.83 13.35 -8.60
C LYS A 55 14.98 14.17 -7.30
N PRO A 56 15.34 15.47 -7.32
CA PRO A 56 15.44 16.28 -6.11
C PRO A 56 14.15 16.35 -5.30
N LEU A 57 12.97 16.28 -5.95
CA LEU A 57 11.66 16.29 -5.28
C LEU A 57 11.50 15.10 -4.31
N LEU A 58 12.16 13.98 -4.59
CA LEU A 58 12.02 12.75 -3.80
C LEU A 58 12.83 12.75 -2.51
N ALA A 59 13.69 13.74 -2.29
CA ALA A 59 14.36 13.96 -1.00
C ALA A 59 13.35 14.34 0.11
N ASN A 60 12.11 14.66 -0.26
CA ASN A 60 11.07 15.00 0.69
C ASN A 60 10.61 13.79 1.51
N GLY A 61 10.66 13.91 2.84
CA GLY A 61 10.34 12.83 3.77
C GLY A 61 8.88 12.37 3.82
N VAL A 62 7.97 12.95 3.03
CA VAL A 62 6.52 12.58 3.04
C VAL A 62 6.16 11.35 2.22
N MET A 63 7.08 10.82 1.40
CA MET A 63 6.77 9.67 0.55
C MET A 63 6.55 8.40 1.38
N TYR A 64 5.39 7.76 1.22
CA TYR A 64 5.09 6.43 1.77
C TYR A 64 5.68 5.34 0.90
N ALA A 65 5.32 5.35 -0.39
CA ALA A 65 5.77 4.40 -1.41
C ALA A 65 5.45 4.98 -2.80
N PHE A 66 5.81 4.24 -3.84
CA PHE A 66 5.50 4.58 -5.23
C PHE A 66 4.62 3.52 -5.86
N GLN A 67 3.68 3.94 -6.69
CA GLN A 67 3.11 3.12 -7.76
C GLN A 67 3.87 3.45 -9.04
N PHE A 68 4.38 2.44 -9.73
CA PHE A 68 5.08 2.68 -10.98
C PHE A 68 4.09 3.22 -12.03
N GLY A 69 4.34 4.41 -12.59
CA GLY A 69 3.45 5.02 -13.60
C GLY A 69 4.12 5.59 -14.85
N TRP A 70 5.44 5.41 -15.01
CA TRP A 70 6.21 6.02 -16.10
C TRP A 70 6.00 5.35 -17.47
N ILE A 71 5.22 4.27 -17.51
CA ILE A 71 4.91 3.51 -18.71
C ILE A 71 3.40 3.28 -18.74
N GLY A 72 2.81 3.47 -19.91
CA GLY A 72 1.45 3.08 -20.20
C GLY A 72 0.39 4.06 -19.73
N THR A 73 -0.81 3.85 -20.25
CA THR A 73 -1.95 4.73 -20.04
C THR A 73 -2.37 4.77 -18.58
N TRP A 74 -2.65 5.97 -18.06
CA TRP A 74 -3.00 6.22 -16.65
C TRP A 74 -1.93 5.76 -15.64
N GLY A 75 -0.71 5.50 -16.12
CA GLY A 75 0.35 4.89 -15.32
C GLY A 75 0.06 3.44 -14.93
N GLU A 76 -0.79 2.73 -15.67
CA GLU A 76 -1.17 1.35 -15.38
C GLU A 76 -0.32 0.30 -16.09
N GLN A 77 0.73 0.73 -16.83
CA GLN A 77 1.71 -0.16 -17.45
C GLN A 77 1.16 -1.02 -18.60
N HIS A 78 0.07 -0.58 -19.25
CA HIS A 78 -0.49 -1.13 -20.48
C HIS A 78 -0.64 -0.04 -21.55
N GLY A 79 -0.95 -0.42 -22.79
CA GLY A 79 -1.15 0.55 -23.88
C GLY A 79 0.10 1.38 -24.22
N SER A 80 1.29 0.87 -23.89
CA SER A 80 2.58 1.53 -24.10
C SER A 80 3.14 1.24 -25.50
N CYS A 81 3.84 2.21 -26.10
CA CYS A 81 4.52 2.01 -27.40
C CYS A 81 5.89 1.34 -27.27
N TYR A 82 6.47 1.31 -26.07
CA TYR A 82 7.78 0.72 -25.82
C TYR A 82 7.82 -0.80 -26.04
N GLN A 83 8.92 -1.26 -26.61
CA GLN A 83 9.31 -2.67 -26.63
C GLN A 83 9.83 -3.10 -25.25
N ASP A 84 9.95 -4.42 -25.04
CA ASP A 84 10.32 -4.96 -23.72
C ASP A 84 11.70 -4.51 -23.22
N GLU A 85 12.66 -4.29 -24.13
CA GLU A 85 13.98 -3.78 -23.75
C GLU A 85 13.91 -2.33 -23.26
N GLU A 86 13.13 -1.50 -23.93
CA GLU A 86 12.90 -0.11 -23.52
C GLU A 86 12.19 -0.06 -22.16
N LYS A 87 11.17 -0.91 -21.95
CA LYS A 87 10.49 -1.05 -20.65
C LYS A 87 11.48 -1.46 -19.56
N ARG A 88 12.31 -2.48 -19.79
CA ARG A 88 13.36 -2.91 -18.84
C ARG A 88 14.26 -1.76 -18.43
N GLN A 89 14.72 -0.96 -19.39
CA GLN A 89 15.57 0.20 -19.09
C GLN A 89 14.86 1.26 -18.24
N ILE A 90 13.60 1.59 -18.55
CA ILE A 90 12.84 2.57 -17.77
C ILE A 90 12.57 2.04 -16.36
N TYR A 91 12.13 0.78 -16.22
CA TYR A 91 11.91 0.13 -14.93
C TYR A 91 13.18 0.16 -14.07
N ARG A 92 14.31 -0.26 -14.64
CA ARG A 92 15.60 -0.30 -13.96
C ARG A 92 16.04 1.10 -13.53
N THR A 93 16.05 2.08 -14.44
CA THR A 93 16.43 3.46 -14.10
C THR A 93 15.53 4.06 -13.01
N PHE A 94 14.22 3.81 -13.05
CA PHE A 94 13.34 4.27 -11.97
C PHE A 94 13.75 3.66 -10.63
N TYR A 95 13.99 2.35 -10.59
CA TYR A 95 14.28 1.64 -9.34
C TYR A 95 15.67 1.99 -8.76
N THR A 96 16.71 2.04 -9.62
CA THR A 96 18.10 2.22 -9.17
C THR A 96 18.49 3.67 -9.01
N ASP A 97 18.03 4.54 -9.92
CA ASP A 97 18.59 5.88 -10.05
C ASP A 97 17.63 6.97 -9.56
N TYR A 98 16.32 6.75 -9.68
CA TYR A 98 15.30 7.75 -9.32
C TYR A 98 14.73 7.52 -7.92
N MET A 99 14.17 6.35 -7.65
CA MET A 99 13.49 6.04 -6.39
C MET A 99 14.47 5.98 -5.21
N PRO A 100 14.18 6.64 -4.06
CA PRO A 100 15.01 6.51 -2.86
C PRO A 100 15.16 5.06 -2.40
N ALA A 101 16.39 4.68 -2.02
CA ALA A 101 16.73 3.30 -1.61
C ALA A 101 15.95 2.81 -0.37
N ASN A 102 15.41 3.73 0.44
CA ASN A 102 14.61 3.43 1.63
C ASN A 102 13.10 3.51 1.37
N ARG A 103 12.66 3.41 0.11
CA ARG A 103 11.25 3.37 -0.28
C ARG A 103 10.91 2.10 -1.03
N LYS A 104 9.62 1.75 -0.99
CA LYS A 104 9.02 0.63 -1.72
C LYS A 104 8.30 1.10 -2.98
N LEU A 105 8.21 0.19 -3.94
CA LEU A 105 7.53 0.31 -5.23
C LEU A 105 6.41 -0.73 -5.31
N THR A 106 5.31 -0.37 -5.94
CA THR A 106 4.22 -1.26 -6.32
C THR A 106 4.11 -1.32 -7.84
N MET A 107 3.80 -2.51 -8.34
CA MET A 107 3.59 -2.80 -9.76
C MET A 107 2.19 -3.40 -9.93
N ARG A 108 1.46 -3.01 -10.98
CA ARG A 108 0.09 -3.51 -11.22
C ARG A 108 0.09 -4.97 -11.68
N TYR A 109 0.89 -5.26 -12.70
CA TYR A 109 0.93 -6.57 -13.34
C TYR A 109 2.17 -7.37 -12.96
N LYS A 110 1.97 -8.68 -12.72
CA LYS A 110 3.06 -9.63 -12.43
C LYS A 110 4.13 -9.67 -13.51
N SER A 111 3.75 -9.72 -14.79
CA SER A 111 4.72 -9.76 -15.90
C SER A 111 5.66 -8.55 -15.90
N ASN A 112 5.14 -7.36 -15.62
CA ASN A 112 5.93 -6.13 -15.51
C ASN A 112 6.83 -6.14 -14.27
N ARG A 113 6.32 -6.65 -13.13
CA ARG A 113 7.13 -6.82 -11.91
C ARG A 113 8.29 -7.78 -12.15
N ASP A 114 8.03 -8.93 -12.76
CA ASP A 114 9.05 -9.93 -13.06
C ASP A 114 10.08 -9.37 -14.05
N MET A 115 9.63 -8.60 -15.04
CA MET A 115 10.52 -7.90 -15.99
C MET A 115 11.50 -6.95 -15.27
N LEU A 116 11.01 -6.16 -14.30
CA LEU A 116 11.88 -5.31 -13.47
C LEU A 116 12.86 -6.18 -12.66
N ILE A 117 12.38 -7.18 -11.93
CA ILE A 117 13.22 -8.03 -11.07
C ILE A 117 14.34 -8.69 -11.89
N ASN A 118 13.99 -9.29 -13.04
CA ASN A 118 14.95 -9.95 -13.91
C ASN A 118 15.98 -8.95 -14.49
N SER A 119 15.59 -7.69 -14.70
CA SER A 119 16.51 -6.64 -15.17
C SER A 119 17.50 -6.16 -14.10
N LEU A 120 17.23 -6.41 -12.82
CA LEU A 120 18.09 -5.98 -11.71
C LEU A 120 19.25 -6.97 -11.43
N GLY A 121 19.21 -8.17 -12.02
CA GLY A 121 20.08 -9.29 -11.61
C GLY A 121 19.56 -9.96 -10.34
N PRO A 122 20.33 -10.84 -9.69
CA PRO A 122 19.92 -11.43 -8.41
C PRO A 122 19.73 -10.31 -7.37
N LEU A 123 18.49 -10.13 -6.91
CA LEU A 123 18.19 -9.15 -5.87
C LEU A 123 18.86 -9.54 -4.56
N GLN A 124 19.39 -8.54 -3.86
CA GLN A 124 19.73 -8.71 -2.45
C GLN A 124 18.45 -9.09 -1.67
N PHE A 125 18.61 -9.87 -0.60
CA PHE A 125 17.46 -10.35 0.19
C PHE A 125 16.51 -9.23 0.63
N ASN A 126 17.03 -8.04 0.94
CA ASN A 126 16.19 -6.90 1.35
C ASN A 126 15.45 -6.23 0.18
N ASP A 127 15.98 -6.29 -1.04
CA ASP A 127 15.36 -5.68 -2.22
C ASP A 127 14.15 -6.50 -2.73
N GLN A 128 14.13 -7.81 -2.48
CA GLN A 128 13.02 -8.68 -2.91
C GLN A 128 11.65 -8.24 -2.35
N PHE A 129 11.66 -7.57 -1.20
CA PHE A 129 10.45 -7.09 -0.53
C PHE A 129 10.13 -5.63 -0.85
N ARG A 130 11.02 -4.90 -1.53
CA ARG A 130 10.79 -3.50 -1.90
C ARG A 130 9.89 -3.34 -3.11
N ILE A 131 9.71 -4.40 -3.90
CA ILE A 131 8.86 -4.40 -5.10
C ILE A 131 7.62 -5.26 -4.80
N GLY A 132 6.53 -4.61 -4.43
CA GLY A 132 5.23 -5.21 -4.16
C GLY A 132 4.25 -4.99 -5.30
N PHE A 133 2.96 -4.93 -4.97
CA PHE A 133 1.87 -4.87 -5.93
C PHE A 133 0.82 -3.82 -5.57
N ASN A 134 0.21 -3.21 -6.59
CA ASN A 134 -1.00 -2.41 -6.45
C ASN A 134 -2.13 -3.11 -7.21
N ASN A 135 -3.19 -3.51 -6.49
CA ASN A 135 -4.41 -4.03 -7.08
C ASN A 135 -5.33 -2.84 -7.36
N ASP A 136 -5.25 -2.37 -8.60
CA ASP A 136 -5.94 -1.21 -9.12
C ASP A 136 -7.21 -1.63 -9.89
N TYR A 137 -7.89 -2.63 -9.32
CA TYR A 137 -9.19 -3.16 -9.75
C TYR A 137 -9.74 -4.18 -8.73
N TYR A 138 -9.70 -3.86 -7.43
CA TYR A 138 -10.13 -4.78 -6.38
C TYR A 138 -11.65 -4.94 -6.37
N THR A 139 -12.11 -6.17 -6.62
CA THR A 139 -13.54 -6.51 -6.74
C THR A 139 -13.95 -7.70 -5.90
N LEU A 140 -13.01 -8.28 -5.14
CA LEU A 140 -13.19 -9.58 -4.47
C LEU A 140 -13.70 -10.63 -5.45
N ASP A 141 -13.05 -10.71 -6.62
CA ASP A 141 -13.30 -11.72 -7.65
C ASP A 141 -14.68 -11.60 -8.35
N ALA A 142 -15.49 -10.61 -7.97
CA ALA A 142 -16.90 -10.53 -8.32
C ALA A 142 -17.18 -9.97 -9.71
N HIS A 143 -16.25 -9.17 -10.24
CA HIS A 143 -16.45 -8.52 -11.52
C HIS A 143 -16.10 -9.47 -12.67
N LYS A 144 -16.85 -9.40 -13.78
CA LYS A 144 -16.56 -10.21 -14.99
C LYS A 144 -15.16 -9.98 -15.58
N TYR A 145 -14.55 -8.83 -15.29
CA TYR A 145 -13.18 -8.47 -15.68
C TYR A 145 -12.15 -8.66 -14.56
N ALA A 146 -12.52 -9.29 -13.44
CA ALA A 146 -11.61 -9.51 -12.31
C ALA A 146 -10.39 -10.34 -12.74
N THR A 147 -10.58 -11.38 -13.56
CA THR A 147 -9.46 -12.17 -14.07
C THR A 147 -8.50 -11.29 -14.88
N GLY A 148 -7.27 -11.16 -14.38
CA GLY A 148 -6.21 -10.35 -15.00
C GLY A 148 -6.14 -8.90 -14.51
N ASN A 149 -7.12 -8.40 -13.76
CA ASN A 149 -7.13 -7.03 -13.23
C ASN A 149 -7.20 -6.99 -11.70
N ASP A 150 -7.97 -7.89 -11.09
CA ASP A 150 -7.99 -8.17 -9.66
C ASP A 150 -7.02 -9.31 -9.34
N PHE A 151 -6.62 -9.42 -8.07
CA PHE A 151 -5.81 -10.52 -7.57
C PHE A 151 -6.72 -11.65 -7.13
N THR A 152 -7.38 -12.27 -8.12
CA THR A 152 -8.42 -13.27 -7.89
C THR A 152 -7.89 -14.47 -7.11
N TRP A 153 -8.78 -15.15 -6.36
CA TRP A 153 -8.41 -16.27 -5.49
C TRP A 153 -7.55 -17.30 -6.24
N GLN A 154 -6.40 -17.63 -5.66
CA GLN A 154 -5.42 -18.57 -6.23
C GLN A 154 -4.83 -18.22 -7.61
N SER A 155 -5.04 -17.01 -8.12
CA SER A 155 -4.32 -16.53 -9.30
C SER A 155 -2.80 -16.53 -9.09
N ALA A 156 -2.03 -16.46 -10.17
CA ALA A 156 -0.57 -16.41 -10.09
C ALA A 156 -0.08 -15.21 -9.25
N VAL A 157 -0.69 -14.03 -9.43
CA VAL A 157 -0.38 -12.83 -8.65
C VAL A 157 -0.78 -12.98 -7.18
N TYR A 158 -1.94 -13.61 -6.90
CA TYR A 158 -2.36 -13.93 -5.54
C TYR A 158 -1.33 -14.78 -4.80
N ASN A 159 -0.89 -15.87 -5.44
CA ASN A 159 0.05 -16.81 -4.83
C ASN A 159 1.44 -16.21 -4.66
N ASP A 160 1.90 -15.39 -5.60
CA ASP A 160 3.18 -14.69 -5.48
C ASP A 160 3.14 -13.65 -4.37
N LEU A 161 2.07 -12.86 -4.31
CA LEU A 161 1.88 -11.89 -3.24
C LEU A 161 1.76 -12.60 -1.89
N LYS A 162 1.07 -13.72 -1.78
CA LYS A 162 1.02 -14.52 -0.53
C LYS A 162 2.41 -14.97 -0.06
N LYS A 163 3.34 -15.29 -0.97
CA LYS A 163 4.72 -15.70 -0.63
C LYS A 163 5.57 -14.53 -0.11
N ILE A 164 5.50 -13.38 -0.75
CA ILE A 164 6.30 -12.19 -0.36
C ILE A 164 5.56 -11.27 0.64
N GLY A 165 4.27 -11.54 0.87
CA GLY A 165 3.20 -10.63 1.28
C GLY A 165 3.54 -9.65 2.37
N VAL A 166 3.34 -10.04 3.63
CA VAL A 166 3.51 -9.16 4.80
C VAL A 166 4.87 -8.46 4.87
N ASN A 167 5.88 -8.94 4.14
CA ASN A 167 7.20 -8.30 4.06
C ASN A 167 7.26 -7.19 3.01
N SER A 168 6.42 -7.27 1.98
CA SER A 168 6.37 -6.31 0.88
C SER A 168 5.34 -5.21 1.12
N ILE A 169 4.80 -4.63 0.05
CA ILE A 169 3.72 -3.65 0.08
C ILE A 169 2.61 -4.16 -0.83
N TYR A 170 1.38 -4.10 -0.31
CA TYR A 170 0.18 -4.38 -1.08
C TYR A 170 -0.75 -3.19 -0.97
N ASP A 171 -0.96 -2.52 -2.09
CA ASP A 171 -1.88 -1.41 -2.23
C ASP A 171 -3.17 -1.87 -2.92
N VAL A 172 -4.31 -1.33 -2.49
CA VAL A 172 -5.63 -1.80 -2.91
C VAL A 172 -6.51 -0.62 -3.30
N GLU A 173 -7.08 -0.69 -4.48
CA GLU A 173 -7.99 0.31 -5.02
C GLU A 173 -9.17 -0.39 -5.71
N MET A 174 -10.39 0.06 -5.40
CA MET A 174 -11.61 -0.46 -6.01
C MET A 174 -11.93 0.33 -7.28
N PRO A 175 -12.56 -0.28 -8.29
CA PRO A 175 -13.07 0.48 -9.43
C PRO A 175 -14.25 1.37 -9.01
N TYR A 176 -14.54 2.38 -9.82
CA TYR A 176 -15.67 3.28 -9.61
C TYR A 176 -17.02 2.55 -9.55
N ASN A 177 -18.04 3.22 -8.99
CA ASN A 177 -19.45 2.89 -9.24
C ASN A 177 -20.12 4.04 -9.98
N ASP A 178 -21.04 3.72 -10.90
CA ASP A 178 -21.68 4.72 -11.75
C ASP A 178 -23.10 4.36 -12.17
N ASP A 179 -23.72 3.39 -11.50
CA ASP A 179 -25.06 2.87 -11.77
C ASP A 179 -25.19 2.17 -13.13
N GLY A 180 -24.09 1.60 -13.64
CA GLY A 180 -24.09 0.71 -14.80
C GLY A 180 -23.82 1.40 -16.14
N ARG A 181 -23.33 2.65 -16.13
CA ARG A 181 -23.01 3.41 -17.36
C ARG A 181 -21.71 2.92 -17.99
N ASP A 182 -20.74 2.56 -17.17
CA ASP A 182 -19.46 1.99 -17.56
C ASP A 182 -19.42 0.51 -17.16
N THR A 183 -19.02 -0.32 -18.11
CA THR A 183 -18.88 -1.76 -17.92
C THR A 183 -17.70 -2.17 -17.04
N TRP A 184 -16.81 -1.23 -16.71
CA TRP A 184 -15.69 -1.40 -15.76
C TRP A 184 -16.05 -1.00 -14.31
N CYS A 185 -17.23 -0.43 -14.09
CA CYS A 185 -17.66 -0.05 -12.74
C CYS A 185 -18.18 -1.26 -11.94
N LEU A 186 -17.80 -1.35 -10.66
CA LEU A 186 -18.34 -2.33 -9.74
C LEU A 186 -19.64 -1.80 -9.14
N ASN A 187 -20.75 -2.15 -9.76
CA ASN A 187 -22.09 -1.69 -9.40
C ASN A 187 -22.88 -2.68 -8.53
N ALA A 188 -22.38 -3.90 -8.34
CA ALA A 188 -22.97 -4.92 -7.47
C ALA A 188 -21.91 -5.45 -6.50
N ILE A 189 -22.21 -5.42 -5.20
CA ILE A 189 -21.28 -5.82 -4.15
C ILE A 189 -21.55 -7.27 -3.73
N PRO A 190 -20.53 -8.14 -3.68
CA PRO A 190 -20.67 -9.50 -3.16
C PRO A 190 -21.26 -9.52 -1.75
N ALA A 191 -22.09 -10.53 -1.46
CA ALA A 191 -22.70 -10.68 -0.14
C ALA A 191 -21.65 -10.82 0.99
N ASP A 192 -20.49 -11.40 0.70
CA ASP A 192 -19.41 -11.63 1.64
C ASP A 192 -18.36 -10.51 1.67
N PHE A 193 -18.55 -9.41 0.94
CA PHE A 193 -17.53 -8.37 0.71
C PHE A 193 -16.81 -7.94 1.99
N GLY A 194 -17.52 -7.70 3.09
CA GLY A 194 -16.89 -7.35 4.37
C GLY A 194 -15.90 -8.38 4.90
N TRP A 195 -16.31 -9.64 5.03
CA TRP A 195 -15.44 -10.69 5.56
C TRP A 195 -14.39 -11.15 4.52
N GLY A 196 -14.79 -11.26 3.26
CA GLY A 196 -13.89 -11.60 2.16
C GLY A 196 -12.78 -10.58 1.99
N THR A 197 -13.04 -9.27 2.20
CA THR A 197 -12.00 -8.24 2.21
C THR A 197 -11.07 -8.38 3.40
N ILE A 198 -11.57 -8.59 4.62
CA ILE A 198 -10.72 -8.83 5.80
C ILE A 198 -9.83 -10.05 5.58
N TRP A 199 -10.39 -11.12 5.05
CA TRP A 199 -9.64 -12.33 4.72
C TRP A 199 -8.54 -12.04 3.71
N ARG A 200 -8.89 -11.38 2.60
CA ARG A 200 -7.95 -11.03 1.54
C ARG A 200 -6.82 -10.14 2.05
N PHE A 201 -7.16 -9.17 2.90
CA PHE A 201 -6.18 -8.24 3.47
C PHE A 201 -5.25 -8.92 4.46
N THR A 202 -5.77 -9.87 5.23
CA THR A 202 -4.99 -10.69 6.17
C THR A 202 -4.00 -11.60 5.45
N GLU A 203 -4.44 -12.30 4.38
CA GLU A 203 -3.55 -13.21 3.65
C GLU A 203 -2.50 -12.48 2.80
N LEU A 204 -2.85 -11.32 2.22
CA LEU A 204 -1.99 -10.62 1.27
C LEU A 204 -1.19 -9.46 1.87
N GLY A 205 -1.49 -9.07 3.12
CA GLY A 205 -0.77 -8.01 3.81
C GLY A 205 -1.11 -6.60 3.32
N ALA A 206 -2.40 -6.26 3.27
CA ALA A 206 -2.86 -4.96 2.77
C ALA A 206 -2.29 -3.79 3.58
N SER A 207 -1.54 -2.95 2.91
CA SER A 207 -0.82 -1.81 3.48
C SER A 207 -1.56 -0.49 3.29
N THR A 208 -2.38 -0.40 2.25
CA THR A 208 -3.20 0.76 1.89
C THR A 208 -4.50 0.30 1.24
N PHE A 209 -5.54 1.13 1.33
CA PHE A 209 -6.85 0.87 0.75
C PHE A 209 -7.51 2.18 0.38
N SER A 210 -7.77 2.39 -0.92
CA SER A 210 -8.43 3.59 -1.44
C SER A 210 -9.92 3.55 -1.13
N ILE A 211 -10.46 4.64 -0.57
CA ILE A 211 -11.88 4.77 -0.19
C ILE A 211 -12.70 5.63 -1.15
N ILE A 212 -12.06 6.25 -2.16
CA ILE A 212 -12.68 7.31 -2.96
C ILE A 212 -13.55 6.73 -4.09
N HIS A 213 -13.00 5.78 -4.83
CA HIS A 213 -13.58 5.30 -6.09
C HIS A 213 -14.96 4.68 -5.94
N ASN A 214 -15.19 3.91 -4.87
CA ASN A 214 -16.45 3.20 -4.64
C ASN A 214 -16.98 3.45 -3.22
N LEU A 215 -17.01 4.72 -2.82
CA LEU A 215 -17.44 5.13 -1.48
C LEU A 215 -18.90 4.73 -1.21
N ASN A 216 -19.78 4.92 -2.19
CA ASN A 216 -21.22 4.82 -1.98
C ASN A 216 -21.73 3.38 -1.91
N LEU A 217 -21.07 2.42 -2.57
CA LEU A 217 -21.48 1.01 -2.53
C LEU A 217 -20.52 0.17 -1.67
N CYS A 218 -19.24 0.08 -2.05
CA CYS A 218 -18.29 -0.78 -1.34
C CYS A 218 -18.09 -0.35 0.12
N ILE A 219 -17.78 0.93 0.37
CA ILE A 219 -17.55 1.38 1.76
C ILE A 219 -18.85 1.32 2.58
N ALA A 220 -20.01 1.61 1.97
CA ALA A 220 -21.29 1.42 2.62
C ALA A 220 -21.56 -0.05 2.98
N ALA A 221 -21.20 -1.00 2.11
CA ALA A 221 -21.30 -2.43 2.38
C ALA A 221 -20.36 -2.86 3.52
N LEU A 222 -19.11 -2.37 3.54
CA LEU A 222 -18.17 -2.64 4.64
C LEU A 222 -18.69 -2.13 5.99
N ARG A 223 -19.37 -0.97 6.01
CA ARG A 223 -19.98 -0.42 7.23
C ARG A 223 -21.17 -1.25 7.74
N LYS A 224 -21.90 -1.91 6.84
CA LYS A 224 -23.04 -2.78 7.18
C LYS A 224 -22.62 -4.21 7.54
N ALA A 225 -21.50 -4.69 6.98
CA ALA A 225 -21.05 -6.05 7.18
C ALA A 225 -20.58 -6.28 8.62
N VAL A 226 -21.29 -7.14 9.35
CA VAL A 226 -21.00 -7.44 10.76
C VAL A 226 -19.93 -8.53 10.88
N ILE A 227 -18.94 -8.27 11.73
CA ILE A 227 -17.89 -9.22 12.13
C ILE A 227 -17.87 -9.42 13.64
N ASN A 228 -17.31 -10.56 14.08
CA ASN A 228 -17.14 -10.89 15.49
C ASN A 228 -15.88 -11.74 15.68
N LEU A 229 -15.42 -11.84 16.92
CA LEU A 229 -14.22 -12.59 17.30
C LEU A 229 -14.26 -14.05 16.82
N LYS A 230 -15.41 -14.71 16.93
CA LYS A 230 -15.57 -16.13 16.57
C LYS A 230 -15.25 -16.40 15.10
N ARG A 231 -15.51 -15.45 14.18
CA ARG A 231 -15.11 -15.60 12.77
C ARG A 231 -13.60 -15.76 12.61
N PHE A 232 -12.81 -14.99 13.35
CA PHE A 232 -11.34 -15.07 13.32
C PHE A 232 -10.84 -16.38 13.94
N GLU A 233 -11.41 -16.76 15.10
CA GLU A 233 -11.07 -18.01 15.79
C GLU A 233 -11.33 -19.23 14.91
N ASN A 234 -12.47 -19.27 14.22
CA ASN A 234 -12.86 -20.39 13.36
C ASN A 234 -11.88 -20.64 12.19
N VAL A 235 -11.20 -19.59 11.72
CA VAL A 235 -10.27 -19.67 10.57
C VAL A 235 -8.80 -19.62 11.02
N GLY A 236 -8.55 -19.51 12.33
CA GLY A 236 -7.20 -19.46 12.90
C GLY A 236 -6.44 -18.16 12.63
N PHE A 237 -7.13 -17.05 12.33
CA PHE A 237 -6.46 -15.77 12.14
C PHE A 237 -6.05 -15.14 13.45
N ILE A 238 -4.85 -14.55 13.46
CA ILE A 238 -4.39 -13.71 14.57
C ILE A 238 -5.32 -12.50 14.64
N CYS A 239 -5.90 -12.30 15.82
CA CYS A 239 -6.85 -11.23 16.09
C CYS A 239 -6.62 -10.71 17.50
N ASP A 240 -6.67 -9.39 17.66
CA ASP A 240 -6.70 -8.76 18.97
C ASP A 240 -8.08 -9.04 19.60
N ARG A 241 -8.10 -9.87 20.65
CA ARG A 241 -9.36 -10.19 21.35
C ARG A 241 -9.93 -8.96 22.02
N ASP A 242 -9.05 -8.06 22.49
CA ASP A 242 -9.46 -6.90 23.25
C ASP A 242 -10.22 -5.88 22.40
N TYR A 243 -9.96 -5.88 21.09
CA TYR A 243 -10.70 -5.07 20.12
C TYR A 243 -12.21 -5.32 20.15
N PHE A 244 -12.63 -6.54 20.54
CA PHE A 244 -14.03 -6.95 20.59
C PHE A 244 -14.68 -6.79 21.95
N TRP A 245 -13.96 -6.41 23.02
CA TRP A 245 -14.62 -6.13 24.30
C TRP A 245 -15.61 -4.97 24.19
N ASP A 246 -16.69 -5.05 24.95
CA ASP A 246 -17.48 -3.88 25.32
C ASP A 246 -16.68 -2.95 26.25
N GLN A 247 -17.20 -1.74 26.47
CA GLN A 247 -16.57 -0.75 27.34
C GLN A 247 -16.38 -1.23 28.79
N THR A 248 -17.18 -2.20 29.23
CA THR A 248 -17.15 -2.75 30.59
C THR A 248 -16.24 -3.98 30.73
N ARG A 249 -15.69 -4.50 29.62
CA ARG A 249 -14.96 -5.76 29.52
C ARG A 249 -15.72 -6.97 30.08
N LYS A 250 -17.04 -7.00 29.92
CA LYS A 250 -17.89 -8.11 30.39
C LYS A 250 -18.36 -9.03 29.26
N SER A 251 -18.52 -8.50 28.05
CA SER A 251 -18.91 -9.29 26.88
C SER A 251 -18.17 -8.87 25.62
N TYR A 252 -18.01 -9.81 24.69
CA TYR A 252 -17.57 -9.49 23.34
C TYR A 252 -18.74 -8.99 22.51
N ILE A 253 -18.52 -7.88 21.80
CA ILE A 253 -19.49 -7.24 20.92
C ILE A 253 -19.09 -7.42 19.45
N THR A 254 -20.02 -7.11 18.56
CA THR A 254 -19.74 -7.12 17.12
C THR A 254 -19.16 -5.79 16.65
N ARG A 255 -18.54 -5.80 15.47
CA ARG A 255 -17.98 -4.63 14.78
C ARG A 255 -18.42 -4.66 13.34
N SER A 256 -18.35 -3.53 12.66
CA SER A 256 -18.41 -3.52 11.20
C SER A 256 -17.07 -3.93 10.59
N ALA A 257 -17.09 -4.49 9.38
CA ALA A 257 -15.87 -4.79 8.63
C ALA A 257 -15.09 -3.50 8.34
N PHE A 258 -15.77 -2.38 8.12
CA PHE A 258 -15.14 -1.07 7.94
C PHE A 258 -14.32 -0.63 9.15
N GLU A 259 -14.87 -0.73 10.37
CA GLU A 259 -14.14 -0.37 11.59
C GLU A 259 -12.88 -1.21 11.74
N TYR A 260 -13.01 -2.52 11.56
CA TYR A 260 -11.87 -3.43 11.66
C TYR A 260 -10.80 -3.10 10.62
N ILE A 261 -11.20 -2.90 9.35
CA ILE A 261 -10.26 -2.54 8.29
C ILE A 261 -9.58 -1.21 8.61
N ARG A 262 -10.34 -0.17 8.98
CA ARG A 262 -9.80 1.16 9.34
C ARG A 262 -8.76 1.06 10.47
N ASP A 263 -9.04 0.26 11.49
CA ASP A 263 -8.23 0.20 12.71
C ASP A 263 -7.02 -0.76 12.61
N HIS A 264 -6.98 -1.59 11.57
CA HIS A 264 -5.95 -2.63 11.34
C HIS A 264 -5.25 -2.51 9.97
N LEU A 265 -5.59 -1.52 9.13
CA LEU A 265 -4.91 -1.28 7.87
C LEU A 265 -3.43 -0.93 8.09
N GLY A 266 -2.53 -1.54 7.32
CA GLY A 266 -1.11 -1.44 7.62
C GLY A 266 -0.78 -2.23 8.87
N TYR A 267 -0.06 -1.63 9.82
CA TYR A 267 0.36 -2.29 11.05
C TYR A 267 -0.37 -1.74 12.28
N ARG A 268 -0.61 -2.61 13.27
CA ARG A 268 -1.14 -2.27 14.59
C ARG A 268 -0.30 -3.00 15.64
N LEU A 269 0.71 -2.31 16.16
CA LEU A 269 1.62 -2.88 17.17
C LEU A 269 1.02 -2.69 18.56
N THR A 270 0.90 -3.78 19.30
CA THR A 270 0.48 -3.79 20.71
C THR A 270 1.64 -4.30 21.55
N LEU A 271 1.90 -3.60 22.66
CA LEU A 271 2.84 -4.05 23.68
C LEU A 271 2.18 -5.18 24.47
N GLU A 272 2.75 -6.38 24.38
CA GLU A 272 2.23 -7.56 25.08
C GLU A 272 2.86 -7.69 26.47
N GLU A 273 4.15 -7.39 26.58
CA GLU A 273 4.89 -7.45 27.84
C GLU A 273 6.01 -6.40 27.83
N ALA A 274 6.27 -5.80 28.99
CA ALA A 274 7.48 -5.03 29.26
C ALA A 274 8.00 -5.36 30.66
N ILE A 275 9.29 -5.65 30.76
CA ILE A 275 10.02 -5.96 31.98
C ILE A 275 11.16 -4.94 32.08
N TYR A 276 11.12 -4.17 33.16
CA TYR A 276 12.09 -3.13 33.50
C TYR A 276 12.13 -2.95 35.02
N PRO A 277 13.24 -2.46 35.59
CA PRO A 277 13.33 -2.21 37.03
C PRO A 277 12.42 -1.05 37.48
N LEU A 278 11.85 -1.17 38.68
CA LEU A 278 11.03 -0.13 39.33
C LEU A 278 11.85 1.10 39.74
N PHE A 279 13.13 0.91 40.04
CA PHE A 279 14.05 1.96 40.46
C PHE A 279 15.34 1.88 39.66
N VAL A 280 15.75 3.02 39.11
CA VAL A 280 17.05 3.19 38.44
C VAL A 280 17.66 4.47 39.00
N LYS A 281 18.96 4.47 39.28
CA LYS A 281 19.64 5.71 39.70
C LYS A 281 19.94 6.56 38.47
N VAL A 282 19.91 7.88 38.64
CA VAL A 282 20.29 8.81 37.58
C VAL A 282 21.72 8.52 37.13
N GLY A 283 21.91 8.31 35.83
CA GLY A 283 23.21 7.98 35.23
C GLY A 283 23.51 6.49 35.12
N ASP A 284 22.70 5.61 35.73
CA ASP A 284 22.86 4.16 35.62
C ASP A 284 22.18 3.61 34.36
N TYR A 285 22.69 2.47 33.88
CA TYR A 285 22.06 1.65 32.85
C TYR A 285 20.99 0.74 33.45
N PHE A 286 19.99 0.38 32.67
CA PHE A 286 19.00 -0.63 33.02
C PHE A 286 18.64 -1.49 31.82
N ASP A 287 18.21 -2.72 32.11
CA ASP A 287 17.69 -3.63 31.09
C ASP A 287 16.19 -3.41 30.89
N LEU A 288 15.79 -3.17 29.63
CA LEU A 288 14.41 -3.20 29.20
C LEU A 288 14.23 -4.39 28.26
N LYS A 289 13.33 -5.30 28.62
CA LYS A 289 12.84 -6.35 27.72
C LYS A 289 11.38 -6.08 27.42
N PHE A 290 11.01 -6.11 26.15
CA PHE A 290 9.60 -5.98 25.76
C PHE A 290 9.27 -6.88 24.58
N SER A 291 7.99 -7.21 24.44
CA SER A 291 7.46 -7.94 23.30
C SER A 291 6.33 -7.15 22.65
N LEU A 292 6.36 -7.10 21.32
CA LEU A 292 5.33 -6.46 20.51
C LEU A 292 4.65 -7.49 19.63
N LYS A 293 3.34 -7.34 19.45
CA LYS A 293 2.57 -8.11 18.50
C LYS A 293 1.91 -7.20 17.48
N ASN A 294 1.98 -7.59 16.22
CA ASN A 294 1.28 -6.90 15.14
C ASN A 294 -0.07 -7.55 14.90
N TYR A 295 -1.15 -6.81 15.15
CA TYR A 295 -2.51 -7.21 14.83
C TYR A 295 -3.02 -6.58 13.52
N GLY A 296 -2.23 -5.71 12.88
CA GLY A 296 -2.56 -5.14 11.58
C GLY A 296 -2.33 -6.12 10.43
N PHE A 297 -2.87 -5.81 9.26
CA PHE A 297 -2.75 -6.65 8.07
C PHE A 297 -1.32 -6.75 7.52
N ALA A 298 -0.53 -5.68 7.60
CA ALA A 298 0.82 -5.57 7.05
C ALA A 298 1.87 -5.25 8.11
N ARG A 299 3.15 -5.45 7.78
CA ARG A 299 4.27 -4.94 8.58
C ARG A 299 4.49 -3.44 8.33
N PRO A 300 5.25 -2.73 9.19
CA PRO A 300 5.73 -1.39 8.86
C PRO A 300 6.39 -1.35 7.49
N VAL A 301 5.81 -0.57 6.57
CA VAL A 301 6.28 -0.49 5.18
C VAL A 301 7.64 0.20 5.09
N ASN A 302 7.86 1.24 5.89
CA ASN A 302 9.13 1.94 5.95
C ASN A 302 9.77 1.71 7.33
N VAL A 303 11.11 1.78 7.39
CA VAL A 303 11.86 1.70 8.65
C VAL A 303 11.31 2.74 9.64
N ARG A 304 11.12 2.30 10.88
CA ARG A 304 10.70 3.14 12.01
C ARG A 304 11.79 3.04 13.08
N PRO A 305 12.44 4.15 13.45
CA PRO A 305 13.31 4.15 14.62
C PRO A 305 12.45 3.86 15.85
N ILE A 306 12.94 2.99 16.72
CA ILE A 306 12.34 2.76 18.04
C ILE A 306 13.11 3.64 19.02
N ALA A 307 12.39 4.46 19.77
CA ALA A 307 12.93 5.27 20.85
C ALA A 307 12.24 4.90 22.15
N ILE A 308 13.00 4.81 23.22
CA ILE A 308 12.49 4.70 24.59
C ILE A 308 12.63 6.09 25.19
N VAL A 309 11.53 6.62 25.71
CA VAL A 309 11.48 7.95 26.31
C VAL A 309 11.01 7.80 27.75
N LEU A 310 11.73 8.43 28.67
CA LEU A 310 11.29 8.58 30.06
C LEU A 310 10.48 9.88 30.15
N LEU A 311 9.23 9.76 30.58
CA LEU A 311 8.35 10.91 30.83
C LEU A 311 8.36 11.20 32.34
N ASP A 312 8.41 12.47 32.71
CA ASP A 312 8.14 12.89 34.09
C ASP A 312 6.63 13.00 34.33
N GLU A 313 6.20 13.27 35.56
CA GLU A 313 4.78 13.38 35.89
C GLU A 313 4.06 14.58 35.24
N GLN A 314 4.77 15.47 34.52
CA GLN A 314 4.20 16.66 33.89
C GLN A 314 3.88 16.47 32.40
N HIS A 315 4.16 15.31 31.80
CA HIS A 315 3.94 14.98 30.39
C HIS A 315 3.36 13.57 30.19
#